data_AF-A0A4R1HKF5-F1
#
_entry.id   AF-A0A4R1HKF5-F1
#
_cell.length_a   1.000
_cell.length_b   1.000
_cell.length_c   1.000
_cell.angle_alpha   90.00
_cell.angle_beta   90.00
_cell.angle_gamma   90.00
#
_symmetry.space_group_name_H-M   'P 1'
#
loop_
_entity.id
_entity.type
_entity.pdbx_description
1 polymer ?
#
loop_
_entity_poly.entity_id
_entity_poly.type
_entity_poly.pdbx_seq_one_letter_code
_entity_poly.pdbx_strand_id
1 'polypeptide(L)'
;MNHFYSHTRLLSNKEKHMHRTHGNSDFLQVFAMVICLSLLLVPQMSSAGGLGDLFPSDIVDKIKSTDLKDIFRPSDKSEKTSDTAPKQDSAPPAATVAETTVEPVKASTPPPAVAASPAVAKEAEEVKAWCYKKASVRIQNDCECVARKFQDGLLAETKGNKESLRSLILDKNQCPNAKGFREFKYKQCVQHNAFNQDTGGHDPEAYCQCYGRRNAEILVSNKGRRVKTDFKARMYCKKPEAYK
;
A
#
# COMPACT_ATOMS: atom_id res chain seq x y z
N MET A 1 38.45 37.96 -34.59
CA MET A 1 39.67 37.38 -33.98
C MET A 1 39.37 37.09 -32.51
N ASN A 2 39.52 35.81 -32.13
CA ASN A 2 39.69 35.24 -30.77
C ASN A 2 38.53 35.49 -29.78
N HIS A 3 37.61 34.56 -29.45
CA HIS A 3 37.70 33.13 -29.06
C HIS A 3 38.71 32.81 -27.96
N PHE A 4 38.23 32.05 -26.95
CA PHE A 4 38.89 31.43 -25.78
C PHE A 4 38.79 32.19 -24.44
N TYR A 5 37.85 31.79 -23.58
CA TYR A 5 38.11 30.87 -22.45
C TYR A 5 36.80 30.67 -21.63
N SER A 6 36.19 29.50 -21.79
CA SER A 6 35.13 29.01 -20.89
C SER A 6 35.27 27.51 -20.79
N HIS A 7 36.15 27.05 -19.90
CA HIS A 7 36.32 25.63 -19.61
C HIS A 7 37.04 25.42 -18.26
N THR A 8 36.36 25.66 -17.13
CA THR A 8 36.86 25.25 -15.80
C THR A 8 35.79 25.15 -14.70
N ARG A 9 34.60 24.59 -14.99
CA ARG A 9 33.62 24.20 -13.92
C ARG A 9 32.93 22.87 -14.20
N LEU A 10 33.70 21.82 -14.51
CA LEU A 10 33.14 20.49 -14.78
C LEU A 10 33.80 19.34 -14.01
N LEU A 11 34.46 19.60 -12.88
CA LEU A 11 35.06 18.55 -12.03
C LEU A 11 34.96 18.83 -10.53
N SER A 12 33.78 19.18 -10.02
CA SER A 12 33.53 19.21 -8.57
C SER A 12 32.08 18.86 -8.24
N ASN A 13 31.62 17.68 -8.69
CA ASN A 13 30.35 17.13 -8.22
C ASN A 13 30.21 15.61 -8.41
N LYS A 14 31.33 14.86 -8.47
CA LYS A 14 31.32 13.41 -8.70
C LYS A 14 31.60 12.56 -7.46
N GLU A 15 31.64 13.17 -6.27
CA GLU A 15 32.12 12.50 -5.05
C GLU A 15 31.19 12.64 -3.83
N LYS A 16 29.86 12.70 -4.06
CA LYS A 16 28.86 12.70 -2.96
C LYS A 16 27.71 11.71 -3.14
N HIS A 17 27.92 10.62 -3.88
CA HIS A 17 26.91 9.57 -4.05
C HIS A 17 27.43 8.16 -3.69
N MET A 18 28.08 8.04 -2.54
CA MET A 18 28.21 6.78 -1.83
C MET A 18 27.88 7.05 -0.36
N HIS A 19 27.10 6.17 0.27
CA HIS A 19 26.46 6.28 1.60
C HIS A 19 25.04 6.85 1.61
N ARG A 20 24.07 6.06 1.12
CA ARG A 20 22.81 5.86 1.85
C ARG A 20 22.00 4.68 1.32
N THR A 21 22.37 3.49 1.76
CA THR A 21 21.50 2.30 1.77
C THR A 21 21.53 1.68 3.17
N HIS A 22 21.01 2.42 4.16
CA HIS A 22 20.80 1.94 5.54
C HIS A 22 19.33 2.11 5.90
N GLY A 23 18.47 1.27 5.32
CA GLY A 23 17.05 1.23 5.69
C GLY A 23 16.53 -0.18 5.95
N ASN A 24 17.15 -1.19 5.30
CA ASN A 24 16.76 -2.60 5.46
C ASN A 24 17.89 -3.50 5.98
N SER A 25 19.13 -3.01 6.14
CA SER A 25 20.21 -3.83 6.72
C SER A 25 19.99 -4.12 8.19
N ASP A 26 19.43 -3.15 8.93
CA ASP A 26 19.32 -3.25 10.38
C ASP A 26 18.34 -4.35 10.79
N PHE A 27 17.25 -4.53 10.02
CA PHE A 27 16.32 -5.63 10.25
C PHE A 27 16.96 -6.99 9.96
N LEU A 28 17.69 -7.12 8.85
CA LEU A 28 18.38 -8.36 8.50
C LEU A 28 19.49 -8.71 9.50
N GLN A 29 20.20 -7.69 10.00
CA GLN A 29 21.26 -7.82 10.98
C GLN A 29 20.72 -8.22 12.36
N VAL A 30 19.61 -7.61 12.79
CA VAL A 30 18.92 -8.01 14.03
C VAL A 30 18.38 -9.44 13.90
N PHE A 31 17.78 -9.79 12.77
CA PHE A 31 17.26 -11.14 12.53
C PHE A 31 18.38 -12.19 12.53
N ALA A 32 19.50 -11.90 11.88
CA ALA A 32 20.69 -12.75 11.89
C ALA A 32 21.28 -12.91 13.31
N MET A 33 21.36 -11.83 14.10
CA MET A 33 21.81 -11.91 15.49
C MET A 33 20.88 -12.77 16.35
N VAL A 34 19.56 -12.66 16.18
CA VAL A 34 18.60 -13.49 16.92
C VAL A 34 18.76 -14.97 16.58
N ILE A 35 18.96 -15.32 15.31
CA ILE A 35 19.25 -16.70 14.89
C ILE A 35 20.57 -17.18 15.51
N CYS A 36 21.64 -16.39 15.43
CA CYS A 36 22.93 -16.75 16.02
C CYS A 36 22.85 -16.92 17.54
N LEU A 37 22.16 -16.03 18.26
CA LEU A 37 21.95 -16.17 19.70
C LEU A 37 21.12 -17.42 20.02
N SER A 38 20.11 -17.73 19.23
CA SER A 38 19.28 -18.92 19.41
C SER A 38 20.11 -20.20 19.25
N LEU A 39 21.02 -20.24 18.26
CA LEU A 39 21.94 -21.36 18.05
C LEU A 39 23.01 -21.47 19.14
N LEU A 40 23.45 -20.36 19.73
CA LEU A 40 24.40 -20.34 20.86
C LEU A 40 23.74 -20.74 22.19
N LEU A 41 22.44 -20.48 22.33
CA LEU A 41 21.64 -20.83 23.50
C LEU A 41 21.06 -22.24 23.46
N VAL A 42 21.17 -22.97 22.34
CA VAL A 42 20.96 -24.42 22.34
C VAL A 42 22.12 -25.02 23.14
N PRO A 43 21.91 -25.44 24.40
CA PRO A 43 22.97 -26.04 25.18
C PRO A 43 23.36 -27.32 24.46
N GLN A 44 24.66 -27.62 24.46
CA GLN A 44 25.24 -28.90 24.10
C GLN A 44 24.66 -30.01 24.97
N MET A 45 23.40 -30.39 24.75
CA MET A 45 22.83 -31.67 25.15
C MET A 45 23.30 -32.72 24.13
N SER A 46 24.61 -32.79 23.95
CA SER A 46 25.30 -33.92 23.30
C SER A 46 26.08 -34.62 24.39
N SER A 47 25.34 -35.26 25.28
CA SER A 47 25.86 -36.35 26.09
C SER A 47 24.77 -37.41 26.13
N ALA A 48 25.08 -38.55 25.52
CA ALA A 48 24.26 -39.75 25.39
C ALA A 48 23.13 -39.74 24.35
N GLY A 49 23.47 -40.15 23.12
CA GLY A 49 22.62 -41.04 22.33
C GLY A 49 21.72 -40.42 21.27
N GLY A 50 22.12 -40.58 19.99
CA GLY A 50 21.19 -40.88 18.90
C GLY A 50 20.26 -39.77 18.42
N LEU A 51 20.80 -38.75 17.75
CA LEU A 51 20.01 -37.86 16.88
C LEU A 51 20.52 -37.90 15.42
N GLY A 52 20.98 -39.08 14.99
CA GLY A 52 21.52 -39.32 13.64
C GLY A 52 20.47 -39.64 12.57
N ASP A 53 19.20 -39.87 12.95
CA ASP A 53 18.18 -40.41 12.04
C ASP A 53 17.05 -39.42 11.66
N LEU A 54 17.07 -38.18 12.14
CA LEU A 54 15.96 -37.25 11.88
C LEU A 54 16.10 -36.37 10.63
N PHE A 55 17.23 -36.43 9.93
CA PHE A 55 17.41 -35.70 8.69
C PHE A 55 17.91 -36.64 7.59
N PRO A 56 17.11 -36.89 6.54
CA PRO A 56 17.56 -37.63 5.37
C PRO A 56 18.81 -36.94 4.81
N SER A 57 19.91 -37.69 4.72
CA SER A 57 21.20 -37.26 4.18
C SER A 57 21.07 -36.58 2.81
N ASP A 58 20.02 -36.93 2.06
CA ASP A 58 19.73 -36.44 0.71
C ASP A 58 19.42 -34.93 0.60
N ILE A 59 19.03 -34.28 1.71
CA ILE A 59 18.72 -32.84 1.69
C ILE A 59 19.98 -31.98 1.80
N VAL A 60 20.99 -32.46 2.56
CA VAL A 60 22.21 -31.68 2.82
C VAL A 60 23.10 -31.60 1.57
N ASP A 61 23.13 -32.66 0.75
CA ASP A 61 23.89 -32.67 -0.49
C ASP A 61 23.24 -31.83 -1.61
N LYS A 62 21.91 -31.69 -1.61
CA LYS A 62 21.21 -30.81 -2.55
C LYS A 62 21.48 -29.32 -2.31
N ILE A 63 21.71 -28.91 -1.06
CA ILE A 63 21.98 -27.50 -0.72
C ILE A 63 23.43 -27.11 -1.07
N LYS A 64 24.37 -28.06 -1.06
CA LYS A 64 25.77 -27.81 -1.47
C LYS A 64 25.98 -27.74 -2.99
N SER A 65 25.04 -28.27 -3.78
CA SER A 65 25.18 -28.36 -5.24
C SER A 65 24.63 -27.17 -6.03
N THR A 66 23.85 -26.27 -5.42
CA THR A 66 23.38 -25.05 -6.11
C THR A 66 24.45 -23.97 -6.05
N ASP A 67 25.27 -23.92 -7.09
CA ASP A 67 26.28 -22.89 -7.34
C ASP A 67 25.58 -21.50 -7.36
N LEU A 68 25.82 -20.72 -6.31
CA LEU A 68 25.18 -19.41 -6.07
C LEU A 68 25.52 -18.35 -7.14
N LYS A 69 26.38 -18.69 -8.11
CA LYS A 69 26.85 -17.77 -9.17
C LYS A 69 25.81 -17.51 -10.25
N ASP A 70 24.84 -18.39 -10.46
CA ASP A 70 23.82 -18.20 -11.52
C ASP A 70 22.68 -17.26 -11.12
N ILE A 71 22.54 -16.91 -9.83
CA ILE A 71 21.46 -16.02 -9.36
C ILE A 71 21.75 -14.54 -9.65
N PHE A 72 23.02 -14.17 -9.90
CA PHE A 72 23.45 -12.78 -10.08
C PHE A 72 23.89 -12.44 -11.51
N ARG A 73 23.36 -13.10 -12.54
CA ARG A 73 23.61 -12.68 -13.93
C ARG A 73 22.71 -11.47 -14.27
N PRO A 74 23.27 -10.26 -14.47
CA PRO A 74 22.47 -9.12 -14.91
C PRO A 74 21.95 -9.41 -16.32
N SER A 75 20.64 -9.31 -16.54
CA SER A 75 20.08 -9.37 -17.89
C SER A 75 20.59 -8.19 -18.69
N ASP A 76 21.41 -8.48 -19.69
CA ASP A 76 21.88 -7.52 -20.67
C ASP A 76 20.71 -6.94 -21.48
N LYS A 77 20.92 -5.66 -21.82
CA LYS A 77 20.05 -4.73 -22.52
C LYS A 77 19.40 -5.35 -23.76
N SER A 78 18.07 -5.27 -23.85
CA SER A 78 17.36 -5.34 -25.13
C SER A 78 17.15 -3.94 -25.68
N GLU A 79 17.71 -3.75 -26.87
CA GLU A 79 17.77 -2.54 -27.68
C GLU A 79 16.42 -2.21 -28.34
N LYS A 80 15.98 -0.97 -28.11
CA LYS A 80 15.54 0.01 -29.13
C LYS A 80 14.75 -0.50 -30.36
N THR A 81 13.45 -0.22 -30.36
CA THR A 81 12.56 0.04 -31.52
C THR A 81 11.30 0.71 -30.95
N SER A 82 10.61 1.69 -31.52
CA SER A 82 10.69 2.44 -32.77
C SER A 82 9.99 3.79 -32.56
N ASP A 83 10.43 4.80 -33.31
CA ASP A 83 9.73 6.05 -33.54
C ASP A 83 8.34 5.79 -34.15
N THR A 84 7.29 6.33 -33.54
CA THR A 84 6.03 6.64 -34.25
C THR A 84 5.35 7.81 -33.55
N ALA A 85 5.40 8.97 -34.21
CA ALA A 85 4.62 10.15 -33.86
C ALA A 85 3.13 9.92 -34.18
N PRO A 86 2.18 10.49 -33.40
CA PRO A 86 0.85 10.74 -33.89
C PRO A 86 0.60 12.24 -34.13
N LYS A 87 0.05 12.49 -35.32
CA LYS A 87 -0.56 13.75 -35.77
C LYS A 87 -1.57 14.29 -34.76
N GLN A 88 -1.47 15.58 -34.48
CA GLN A 88 -2.61 16.41 -34.09
C GLN A 88 -3.55 16.54 -35.30
N ASP A 89 -4.84 16.30 -35.08
CA ASP A 89 -5.96 17.05 -35.64
C ASP A 89 -7.26 16.36 -35.23
N SER A 90 -8.07 17.03 -34.40
CA SER A 90 -9.55 17.01 -34.47
C SER A 90 -10.14 17.84 -33.34
N ALA A 91 -10.86 18.88 -33.75
CA ALA A 91 -11.67 19.74 -32.91
C ALA A 91 -12.78 18.97 -32.16
N PRO A 92 -13.22 19.44 -30.98
CA PRO A 92 -14.40 18.89 -30.33
C PRO A 92 -15.70 19.47 -30.95
N PRO A 93 -16.72 18.65 -31.25
CA PRO A 93 -18.06 19.17 -31.48
C PRO A 93 -18.69 19.58 -30.14
N ALA A 94 -19.35 20.74 -30.15
CA ALA A 94 -20.16 21.23 -29.05
C ALA A 94 -21.29 20.22 -28.76
N ALA A 95 -21.19 19.53 -27.62
CA ALA A 95 -22.24 18.64 -27.14
C ALA A 95 -23.27 19.48 -26.36
N THR A 96 -24.45 19.54 -26.95
CA THR A 96 -25.72 20.03 -26.40
C THR A 96 -25.96 19.47 -24.99
N VAL A 97 -26.10 20.37 -24.02
CA VAL A 97 -26.49 20.05 -22.65
C VAL A 97 -27.97 19.63 -22.66
N ALA A 98 -28.22 18.33 -22.66
CA ALA A 98 -29.54 17.79 -22.37
C ALA A 98 -29.76 17.87 -20.86
N GLU A 99 -30.61 18.82 -20.46
CA GLU A 99 -31.11 19.00 -19.09
C GLU A 99 -31.93 17.77 -18.70
N THR A 100 -31.27 16.80 -18.08
CA THR A 100 -31.93 15.64 -17.48
C THR A 100 -32.64 16.11 -16.23
N THR A 101 -33.95 16.33 -16.35
CA THR A 101 -34.88 16.52 -15.23
C THR A 101 -34.79 15.29 -14.33
N VAL A 102 -34.01 15.38 -13.25
CA VAL A 102 -33.90 14.34 -12.24
C VAL A 102 -35.23 14.29 -11.49
N GLU A 103 -36.02 13.23 -11.70
CA GLU A 103 -37.20 12.97 -10.89
C GLU A 103 -36.83 13.01 -9.40
N PRO A 104 -37.66 13.66 -8.55
CA PRO A 104 -37.41 13.73 -7.12
C PRO A 104 -37.43 12.31 -6.54
N VAL A 105 -36.25 11.81 -6.19
CA VAL A 105 -36.06 10.52 -5.52
C VAL A 105 -36.92 10.54 -4.27
N LYS A 106 -38.03 9.80 -4.32
CA LYS A 106 -38.99 9.62 -3.23
C LYS A 106 -38.19 9.16 -2.01
N ALA A 107 -38.05 10.04 -1.04
CA ALA A 107 -37.28 9.80 0.18
C ALA A 107 -37.87 8.56 0.86
N SER A 108 -37.16 7.45 0.70
CA SER A 108 -37.52 6.18 1.34
C SER A 108 -37.44 6.42 2.84
N THR A 109 -38.59 6.38 3.51
CA THR A 109 -38.70 6.58 4.94
C THR A 109 -37.74 5.61 5.63
N PRO A 110 -36.80 6.09 6.47
CA PRO A 110 -35.89 5.20 7.18
C PRO A 110 -36.74 4.20 7.98
N PRO A 111 -36.43 2.90 7.95
CA PRO A 111 -37.13 1.92 8.78
C PRO A 111 -37.08 2.39 10.25
N PRO A 112 -38.14 2.12 11.03
CA PRO A 112 -38.23 2.56 12.41
C PRO A 112 -36.98 2.07 13.16
N ALA A 113 -36.24 3.02 13.74
CA ALA A 113 -35.04 2.73 14.50
C ALA A 113 -35.43 1.82 15.67
N VAL A 114 -35.16 0.52 15.54
CA VAL A 114 -35.26 -0.42 16.65
C VAL A 114 -34.26 0.09 17.68
N ALA A 115 -34.77 0.66 18.78
CA ALA A 115 -33.94 1.25 19.81
C ALA A 115 -33.01 0.15 20.35
N ALA A 116 -31.71 0.29 20.07
CA ALA A 116 -30.73 -0.67 20.55
C ALA A 116 -30.71 -0.65 22.07
N SER A 117 -30.55 -1.83 22.68
CA SER A 117 -30.39 -1.90 24.13
C SER A 117 -29.15 -1.11 24.57
N PRO A 118 -29.15 -0.54 25.79
CA PRO A 118 -27.99 0.18 26.33
C PRO A 118 -26.69 -0.64 26.29
N ALA A 119 -26.80 -1.97 26.43
CA ALA A 119 -25.67 -2.88 26.34
C ALA A 119 -25.05 -2.91 24.93
N VAL A 120 -25.88 -3.02 23.88
CA VAL A 120 -25.40 -3.03 22.49
C VAL A 120 -24.74 -1.70 22.12
N ALA A 121 -25.32 -0.58 22.57
CA ALA A 121 -24.73 0.74 22.35
C ALA A 121 -23.35 0.87 23.01
N LYS A 122 -23.19 0.38 24.24
CA LYS A 122 -21.90 0.37 24.95
C LYS A 122 -20.84 -0.44 24.19
N GLU A 123 -21.20 -1.61 23.68
CA GLU A 123 -20.26 -2.46 22.92
C GLU A 123 -19.84 -1.81 21.60
N ALA A 124 -20.77 -1.13 20.91
CA ALA A 124 -20.45 -0.38 19.70
C ALA A 124 -19.44 0.75 19.98
N GLU A 125 -19.58 1.46 21.10
CA GLU A 125 -18.62 2.48 21.55
C GLU A 125 -17.26 1.89 21.93
N GLU A 126 -17.21 0.69 22.53
CA GLU A 126 -15.95 -0.01 22.78
C GLU A 126 -15.22 -0.37 21.46
N VAL A 127 -15.97 -0.81 20.44
CA VAL A 127 -15.43 -1.06 19.09
C VAL A 127 -14.95 0.24 18.44
N LYS A 128 -15.69 1.34 18.58
CA LYS A 128 -15.30 2.68 18.13
C LYS A 128 -13.96 3.09 18.76
N ALA A 129 -13.85 3.00 20.08
CA ALA A 129 -12.64 3.34 20.83
C ALA A 129 -11.45 2.47 20.41
N TRP A 130 -11.66 1.16 20.24
CA TRP A 130 -10.62 0.26 19.74
C TRP A 130 -10.15 0.64 18.33
N CYS A 131 -11.07 0.98 17.43
CA CYS A 131 -10.76 1.39 16.06
C CYS A 131 -9.86 2.63 16.06
N TYR A 132 -10.20 3.65 16.87
CA TYR A 132 -9.36 4.83 17.03
C TYR A 132 -8.00 4.53 17.65
N LYS A 133 -7.88 3.55 18.56
CA LYS A 133 -6.60 3.17 19.19
C LYS A 133 -5.62 2.56 18.18
N LYS A 134 -6.09 1.83 17.17
CA LYS A 134 -5.23 1.15 16.18
C LYS A 134 -5.02 2.03 14.94
N ALA A 135 -3.83 2.62 14.83
CA ALA A 135 -3.50 3.55 13.73
C ALA A 135 -3.74 2.98 12.33
N SER A 136 -3.31 1.74 12.07
CA SER A 136 -3.51 1.08 10.77
C SER A 136 -4.98 0.87 10.41
N VAL A 137 -5.83 0.67 11.42
CA VAL A 137 -7.28 0.48 11.27
C VAL A 137 -7.95 1.81 10.99
N ARG A 138 -7.76 2.84 11.83
CA ARG A 138 -8.40 4.15 11.63
C ARG A 138 -8.00 4.86 10.33
N ILE A 139 -6.80 4.59 9.81
CA ILE A 139 -6.35 5.18 8.54
C ILE A 139 -7.16 4.61 7.37
N GLN A 140 -7.51 3.32 7.43
CA GLN A 140 -8.21 2.63 6.35
C GLN A 140 -9.73 2.60 6.55
N ASN A 141 -10.21 2.66 7.79
CA ASN A 141 -11.60 2.47 8.15
C ASN A 141 -12.18 3.65 8.91
N ASP A 142 -13.42 4.01 8.58
CA ASP A 142 -14.20 5.02 9.29
C ASP A 142 -14.74 4.37 10.57
N CYS A 143 -14.21 4.78 11.71
CA CYS A 143 -14.53 4.17 12.99
C CYS A 143 -15.99 4.37 13.43
N GLU A 144 -16.66 5.43 12.97
CA GLU A 144 -18.08 5.66 13.27
C GLU A 144 -18.96 4.72 12.45
N CYS A 145 -18.63 4.56 11.17
CA CYS A 145 -19.28 3.57 10.31
C CYS A 145 -19.05 2.15 10.84
N VAL A 146 -17.82 1.81 11.27
CA VAL A 146 -17.51 0.48 11.83
C VAL A 146 -18.34 0.20 13.07
N ALA A 147 -18.44 1.16 14.00
CA ALA A 147 -19.25 1.02 15.21
C ALA A 147 -20.73 0.82 14.89
N ARG A 148 -21.27 1.60 13.94
CA ARG A 148 -22.67 1.46 13.49
C ARG A 148 -22.92 0.10 12.83
N LYS A 149 -22.05 -0.34 11.92
CA LYS A 149 -22.15 -1.66 11.27
C LYS A 149 -22.04 -2.81 12.27
N PHE A 150 -21.22 -2.64 13.30
CA PHE A 150 -21.12 -3.61 14.39
C PHE A 150 -22.41 -3.68 15.18
N GLN A 151 -22.99 -2.53 15.55
CA GLN A 151 -24.29 -2.44 16.19
C GLN A 151 -25.40 -3.07 15.34
N ASP A 152 -25.49 -2.73 14.05
CA ASP A 152 -26.45 -3.32 13.12
C ASP A 152 -26.28 -4.85 13.03
N GLY A 153 -25.03 -5.33 12.99
CA GLY A 153 -24.72 -6.76 12.97
C GLY A 153 -25.15 -7.49 14.23
N LEU A 154 -24.97 -6.90 15.41
CA LEU A 154 -25.44 -7.46 16.69
C LEU A 154 -26.97 -7.51 16.77
N LEU A 155 -27.66 -6.53 16.17
CA LEU A 155 -29.13 -6.53 16.12
C LEU A 155 -29.67 -7.56 15.10
N ALA A 156 -28.92 -7.82 14.03
CA ALA A 156 -29.31 -8.75 12.98
C ALA A 156 -28.96 -10.22 13.28
N GLU A 157 -27.86 -10.49 13.98
CA GLU A 157 -27.40 -11.85 14.32
C GLU A 157 -27.48 -12.14 15.81
N THR A 158 -28.28 -13.13 16.20
CA THR A 158 -28.48 -13.50 17.61
C THR A 158 -27.35 -14.34 18.22
N LYS A 159 -26.32 -14.77 17.46
CA LYS A 159 -25.31 -15.75 17.93
C LYS A 159 -23.89 -15.63 17.32
N GLY A 160 -23.49 -14.49 16.77
CA GLY A 160 -22.13 -14.30 16.25
C GLY A 160 -21.11 -14.03 17.38
N ASN A 161 -19.90 -14.61 17.29
CA ASN A 161 -18.78 -14.16 18.13
C ASN A 161 -18.43 -12.70 17.75
N LYS A 162 -18.35 -11.81 18.74
CA LYS A 162 -17.98 -10.39 18.59
C LYS A 162 -16.71 -10.20 17.76
N GLU A 163 -15.72 -11.08 17.93
CA GLU A 163 -14.46 -11.03 17.19
C GLU A 163 -14.64 -11.36 15.71
N SER A 164 -15.53 -12.31 15.39
CA SER A 164 -15.87 -12.67 14.02
C SER A 164 -16.61 -11.54 13.32
N LEU A 165 -17.58 -10.91 13.98
CA LEU A 165 -18.30 -9.77 13.43
C LEU A 165 -17.37 -8.58 13.16
N ARG A 166 -16.47 -8.29 14.11
CA ARG A 166 -15.48 -7.24 13.94
C ARG A 166 -14.49 -7.54 12.81
N SER A 167 -14.03 -8.78 12.71
CA SER A 167 -13.14 -9.20 11.60
C SER A 167 -13.85 -9.09 10.25
N LEU A 168 -15.13 -9.49 10.17
CA LEU A 168 -15.93 -9.42 8.96
C LEU A 168 -16.09 -7.97 8.44
N ILE A 169 -16.32 -7.02 9.34
CA ILE A 169 -16.47 -5.60 8.98
C ILE A 169 -15.15 -5.04 8.42
N LEU A 170 -14.03 -5.39 9.05
CA LEU A 170 -12.70 -4.92 8.67
C LEU A 170 -12.18 -5.59 7.39
N ASP A 171 -12.34 -6.90 7.25
CA ASP A 171 -11.83 -7.68 6.12
C ASP A 171 -12.56 -7.33 4.83
N LYS A 172 -13.86 -7.02 4.92
CA LYS A 172 -14.65 -6.55 3.78
C LYS A 172 -14.50 -5.04 3.53
N ASN A 173 -13.71 -4.33 4.34
CA ASN A 173 -13.53 -2.86 4.28
C ASN A 173 -14.86 -2.14 3.99
N GLN A 174 -15.91 -2.51 4.74
CA GLN A 174 -17.27 -2.01 4.47
C GLN A 174 -17.42 -0.52 4.78
N CYS A 175 -16.44 0.03 5.51
CA CYS A 175 -16.42 1.39 6.01
C CYS A 175 -15.11 2.06 5.64
N PRO A 176 -14.82 2.31 4.34
CA PRO A 176 -13.55 2.89 3.93
C PRO A 176 -13.40 4.33 4.42
N ASN A 177 -12.30 4.65 5.12
CA ASN A 177 -11.94 6.03 5.46
C ASN A 177 -11.19 6.70 4.31
N ALA A 178 -11.92 7.09 3.26
CA ALA A 178 -11.33 7.71 2.08
C ALA A 178 -10.51 8.96 2.42
N LYS A 179 -10.99 9.79 3.35
CA LYS A 179 -10.33 11.03 3.76
C LYS A 179 -9.01 10.75 4.50
N GLY A 180 -9.05 9.94 5.55
CA GLY A 180 -7.86 9.59 6.33
C GLY A 180 -6.83 8.84 5.50
N PHE A 181 -7.27 7.96 4.59
CA PHE A 181 -6.37 7.23 3.70
C PHE A 181 -5.71 8.14 2.66
N ARG A 182 -6.46 9.09 2.09
CA ARG A 182 -5.93 10.12 1.18
C ARG A 182 -4.83 10.93 1.86
N GLU A 183 -5.10 11.46 3.04
CA GLU A 183 -4.14 12.27 3.80
C GLU A 183 -2.88 11.48 4.16
N PHE A 184 -3.04 10.22 4.59
CA PHE A 184 -1.93 9.33 4.88
C PHE A 184 -1.05 9.07 3.64
N LYS A 185 -1.65 8.74 2.50
CA LYS A 185 -0.92 8.44 1.25
C LYS A 185 -0.24 9.68 0.67
N TYR A 186 -0.87 10.85 0.79
CA TYR A 186 -0.26 12.12 0.45
C TYR A 186 1.00 12.36 1.31
N LYS A 187 0.89 12.27 2.65
CA LYS A 187 2.04 12.44 3.55
C LYS A 187 3.16 11.44 3.24
N GLN A 188 2.80 10.19 2.97
CA GLN A 188 3.76 9.15 2.56
C GLN A 188 4.47 9.51 1.25
N CYS A 189 3.76 10.09 0.28
CA CYS A 189 4.34 10.55 -0.98
C CYS A 189 5.35 11.68 -0.76
N VAL A 190 4.97 12.70 0.02
CA VAL A 190 5.82 13.85 0.35
C VAL A 190 7.08 13.39 1.10
N GLN A 191 6.93 12.50 2.09
CA GLN A 191 8.04 12.00 2.91
C GLN A 191 9.04 11.15 2.11
N HIS A 192 8.56 10.35 1.16
CA HIS A 192 9.41 9.33 0.53
C HIS A 192 9.83 9.65 -0.91
N ASN A 193 9.04 10.37 -1.71
CA ASN A 193 9.07 10.13 -3.15
C ASN A 193 8.71 11.29 -4.09
N ALA A 194 8.37 12.48 -3.60
CA ALA A 194 8.07 13.58 -4.52
C ALA A 194 9.34 14.11 -5.24
N PHE A 195 10.50 14.08 -4.56
CA PHE A 195 11.73 14.73 -5.05
C PHE A 195 12.72 13.78 -5.76
N ASN A 196 12.55 12.46 -5.62
CA ASN A 196 13.48 11.46 -6.18
C ASN A 196 12.81 10.52 -7.19
N GLN A 197 11.50 10.63 -7.43
CA GLN A 197 10.81 9.83 -8.44
C GLN A 197 10.54 10.66 -9.68
N ASP A 198 10.62 10.01 -10.83
CA ASP A 198 10.09 10.54 -12.08
C ASP A 198 8.58 10.81 -11.91
N THR A 199 8.20 12.08 -11.79
CA THR A 199 6.79 12.52 -11.67
C THR A 199 6.10 12.60 -13.04
N GLY A 200 6.77 12.24 -14.14
CA GLY A 200 6.26 12.44 -15.50
C GLY A 200 6.24 13.91 -15.91
N GLY A 201 7.05 14.77 -15.27
CA GLY A 201 7.07 16.22 -15.51
C GLY A 201 6.02 17.01 -14.72
N HIS A 202 5.26 16.36 -13.85
CA HIS A 202 4.34 17.04 -12.94
C HIS A 202 5.08 17.69 -11.76
N ASP A 203 4.55 18.82 -11.30
CA ASP A 203 4.93 19.42 -10.02
C ASP A 203 4.82 18.39 -8.87
N PRO A 204 5.83 18.26 -7.99
CA PRO A 204 5.84 17.23 -6.94
C PRO A 204 4.63 17.27 -6.00
N GLU A 205 4.16 18.47 -5.67
CA GLU A 205 3.00 18.67 -4.80
C GLU A 205 1.72 18.21 -5.51
N ALA A 206 1.50 18.65 -6.75
CA ALA A 206 0.37 18.22 -7.57
C ALA A 206 0.36 16.69 -7.77
N TYR A 207 1.52 16.08 -8.00
CA TYR A 207 1.66 14.62 -8.11
C TYR A 207 1.24 13.92 -6.81
N CYS A 208 1.72 14.37 -5.64
CA CYS A 208 1.35 13.76 -4.37
C CYS A 208 -0.13 13.94 -4.03
N GLN A 209 -0.73 15.08 -4.38
CA GLN A 209 -2.17 15.28 -4.24
C GLN A 209 -2.98 14.30 -5.10
N CYS A 210 -2.58 14.11 -6.37
CA CYS A 210 -3.16 13.08 -7.24
C CYS A 210 -2.99 11.69 -6.64
N TYR A 211 -1.79 11.34 -6.19
CA TYR A 211 -1.47 10.02 -5.66
C TYR A 211 -2.31 9.67 -4.43
N GLY A 212 -2.44 10.60 -3.49
CA GLY A 212 -3.30 10.43 -2.32
C GLY A 212 -4.76 10.25 -2.70
N ARG A 213 -5.29 11.09 -3.60
CA ARG A 213 -6.67 11.00 -4.08
C ARG A 213 -6.95 9.65 -4.75
N ARG A 214 -6.09 9.24 -5.68
CA ARG A 214 -6.28 8.00 -6.45
C ARG A 214 -6.22 6.76 -5.57
N ASN A 215 -5.35 6.73 -4.56
CA ASN A 215 -5.32 5.64 -3.58
C ASN A 215 -6.64 5.54 -2.78
N ALA A 216 -7.21 6.67 -2.37
CA ALA A 216 -8.50 6.68 -1.67
C ALA A 216 -9.66 6.22 -2.56
N GLU A 217 -9.68 6.62 -3.83
CA GLU A 217 -10.66 6.12 -4.81
C GLU A 217 -10.56 4.60 -4.97
N ILE A 218 -9.34 4.07 -5.13
CA ILE A 218 -9.09 2.63 -5.25
C ILE A 218 -9.52 1.89 -3.97
N LEU A 219 -9.30 2.48 -2.79
CA LEU A 219 -9.73 1.89 -1.51
C LEU A 219 -11.27 1.74 -1.48
N VAL A 220 -12.00 2.78 -1.86
CA VAL A 220 -13.46 2.78 -1.89
C VAL A 220 -14.00 1.82 -2.96
N SER A 221 -13.37 1.79 -4.15
CA SER A 221 -13.86 0.98 -5.27
C SER A 221 -13.68 -0.53 -5.04
N ASN A 222 -12.72 -0.96 -4.23
CA ASN A 222 -12.36 -2.37 -4.08
C ASN A 222 -13.06 -3.12 -2.94
N LYS A 223 -13.98 -2.50 -2.20
CA LYS A 223 -14.88 -3.14 -1.19
C LYS A 223 -14.23 -4.30 -0.41
N GLY A 224 -13.04 -4.10 0.14
CA GLY A 224 -12.35 -5.10 0.99
C GLY A 224 -11.27 -5.93 0.32
N ARG A 225 -11.13 -5.90 -1.01
CA ARG A 225 -10.01 -6.59 -1.64
C ARG A 225 -8.72 -5.83 -1.35
N ARG A 226 -7.74 -6.51 -0.75
CA ARG A 226 -6.36 -6.01 -0.65
C ARG A 226 -5.79 -5.90 -2.06
N VAL A 227 -5.85 -4.71 -2.65
CA VAL A 227 -5.27 -4.44 -3.96
C VAL A 227 -3.95 -3.71 -3.78
N LYS A 228 -2.96 -3.99 -4.63
CA LYS A 228 -1.74 -3.17 -4.73
C LYS A 228 -2.12 -1.79 -5.28
N THR A 229 -2.58 -0.91 -4.39
CA THR A 229 -3.10 0.42 -4.74
C THR A 229 -2.00 1.36 -5.22
N ASP A 230 -0.80 1.20 -4.65
CA ASP A 230 0.33 2.12 -4.87
C ASP A 230 0.79 2.15 -6.33
N PHE A 231 0.97 1.00 -6.98
CA PHE A 231 1.44 0.96 -8.37
C PHE A 231 0.43 1.62 -9.32
N LYS A 232 -0.86 1.26 -9.20
CA LYS A 232 -1.92 1.82 -10.05
C LYS A 232 -2.05 3.32 -9.86
N ALA A 233 -1.99 3.80 -8.62
CA ALA A 233 -2.05 5.23 -8.33
C ALA A 233 -0.84 5.99 -8.89
N ARG A 234 0.38 5.45 -8.77
CA ARG A 234 1.58 6.07 -9.36
C ARG A 234 1.47 6.20 -10.87
N MET A 235 1.17 5.10 -11.56
CA MET A 235 1.09 5.11 -13.02
C MET A 235 0.00 6.04 -13.53
N TYR A 236 -1.17 6.03 -12.87
CA TYR A 236 -2.27 6.95 -13.18
C TYR A 236 -1.83 8.42 -13.04
N CYS A 237 -1.16 8.77 -11.94
CA CYS A 237 -0.76 10.15 -11.68
C CYS A 237 0.44 10.63 -12.49
N LYS A 238 1.23 9.73 -13.07
CA LYS A 238 2.29 10.09 -14.03
C LYS A 238 1.74 10.35 -15.42
N LYS A 239 0.75 9.56 -15.86
CA LYS A 239 0.19 9.59 -17.22
C LYS A 239 -1.31 9.28 -17.19
N PRO A 240 -2.16 10.23 -16.76
CA PRO A 240 -3.59 9.98 -16.61
C PRO A 240 -4.28 9.63 -17.94
N GLU A 241 -3.75 10.09 -19.07
CA GLU A 241 -4.27 9.81 -20.40
C GLU A 241 -4.19 8.33 -20.80
N ALA A 242 -3.23 7.58 -20.26
CA ALA A 242 -3.07 6.15 -20.52
C ALA A 242 -4.07 5.26 -19.75
N TYR A 243 -4.93 5.87 -18.92
CA TYR A 243 -5.86 5.18 -18.02
C TYR A 243 -7.29 5.71 -18.11
N LYS A 244 -7.62 6.40 -19.22
CA LYS A 244 -9.00 6.82 -19.54
C LYS A 244 -9.77 5.67 -20.18
#